data_AF-A0A150R5F4-F1
#
_entry.id   AF-A0A150R5F4-F1
#
_cell.length_a   1.000
_cell.length_b   1.000
_cell.length_c   1.000
_cell.angle_alpha   90.00
_cell.angle_beta   90.00
_cell.angle_gamma   90.00
#
_symmetry.space_group_name_H-M   'P 1'
#
loop_
_entity.id
_entity.type
_entity.pdbx_description
1 polymer ?
#
loop_
_entity_poly.entity_id
_entity_poly.type
_entity_poly.pdbx_seq_one_letter_code
_entity_poly.pdbx_strand_id
1 'polypeptide(L)'
;MKITFEDGNTLTFTSGEGGEVVENTADVINVTYWLWAFASPRVYSRFSRVPPREHVLRLLDIYIAYAKKGARVAAPQFQPVHYERRLALAIRLRELFERWTGPDLAEEMMTISRALIEHEGIKAPACGWDAHEDPEADGIKFEDSLLWPEGVPAILKGQWPPKQSSR
;
A
#
# COMPACT_ATOMS: atom_id res chain seq x y z
N MET A 1 -0.70 -23.93 3.91
CA MET A 1 0.22 -24.37 2.85
C MET A 1 1.61 -24.57 3.47
N LYS A 2 2.30 -25.67 3.14
CA LYS A 2 3.66 -25.97 3.65
C LYS A 2 4.63 -25.76 2.50
N ILE A 3 5.54 -24.80 2.64
CA ILE A 3 6.64 -24.58 1.68
C ILE A 3 7.93 -24.91 2.42
N THR A 4 8.73 -25.78 1.81
CA THR A 4 10.03 -26.19 2.33
C THR A 4 11.10 -25.60 1.42
N PHE A 5 12.05 -24.87 2.00
CA PHE A 5 13.19 -24.32 1.28
C PHE A 5 14.38 -25.29 1.36
N GLU A 6 15.34 -25.13 0.44
CA GLU A 6 16.49 -26.05 0.25
C GLU A 6 17.47 -26.09 1.44
N ASP A 7 17.35 -25.17 2.41
CA ASP A 7 18.14 -25.14 3.65
C ASP A 7 17.56 -26.02 4.78
N GLY A 8 16.45 -26.73 4.52
CA GLY A 8 15.79 -27.61 5.48
C GLY A 8 14.92 -26.89 6.51
N ASN A 9 14.84 -25.55 6.46
CA ASN A 9 13.96 -24.80 7.35
C ASN A 9 12.53 -24.84 6.83
N THR A 10 11.63 -25.40 7.64
CA THR A 10 10.21 -25.51 7.33
C THR A 10 9.45 -24.37 8.01
N LEU A 11 8.98 -23.38 7.25
CA LEU A 11 8.02 -22.40 7.75
C LEU A 11 6.62 -23.06 7.78
N THR A 12 6.11 -23.27 8.98
CA THR A 12 4.77 -23.83 9.20
C THR A 12 3.80 -22.70 9.50
N PHE A 13 2.94 -22.37 8.54
CA PHE A 13 1.81 -21.48 8.75
C PHE A 13 0.65 -22.30 9.34
N THR A 14 0.54 -22.34 10.66
CA THR A 14 -0.66 -22.83 11.33
C THR A 14 -1.71 -21.72 11.32
N SER A 15 -2.66 -21.79 10.38
CA SER A 15 -3.92 -21.05 10.53
C SER A 15 -4.69 -21.74 11.66
N GLY A 16 -4.70 -21.10 12.83
CA GLY A 16 -5.71 -21.37 13.83
C GLY A 16 -7.01 -20.82 13.27
N GLU A 17 -7.94 -21.71 12.97
CA GLU A 17 -9.27 -21.47 12.42
C GLU A 17 -9.33 -21.21 10.90
N GLY A 18 -10.08 -22.09 10.22
CA GLY A 18 -10.19 -22.20 8.77
C GLY A 18 -11.08 -21.12 8.16
N GLY A 19 -10.54 -19.92 8.01
CA GLY A 19 -10.99 -18.97 6.99
C GLY A 19 -9.93 -18.85 5.89
N GLU A 20 -10.33 -18.90 4.63
CA GLU A 20 -9.52 -18.40 3.51
C GLU A 20 -9.19 -16.92 3.76
N VAL A 21 -8.01 -16.63 4.33
CA VAL A 21 -7.53 -15.27 4.59
C VAL A 21 -6.23 -14.95 3.84
N VAL A 22 -5.66 -15.93 3.12
CA VAL A 22 -4.33 -15.80 2.50
C VAL A 22 -4.35 -14.99 1.18
N GLU A 23 -5.50 -14.85 0.51
CA GLU A 23 -5.57 -14.17 -0.80
C GLU A 23 -5.70 -12.63 -0.76
N ASN A 24 -5.86 -11.96 0.40
CA ASN A 24 -6.21 -10.52 0.42
C ASN A 24 -5.23 -9.62 1.20
N THR A 25 -4.42 -10.16 2.11
CA THR A 25 -3.57 -9.34 2.98
C THR A 25 -2.47 -8.61 2.21
N ALA A 26 -1.81 -9.28 1.26
CA ALA A 26 -0.77 -8.67 0.44
C ALA A 26 -1.34 -7.55 -0.43
N ASP A 27 -2.53 -7.73 -1.00
CA ASP A 27 -3.16 -6.72 -1.84
C ASP A 27 -3.57 -5.49 -1.02
N VAL A 28 -4.15 -5.66 0.17
CA VAL A 28 -4.49 -4.53 1.06
C VAL A 28 -3.24 -3.78 1.53
N ILE A 29 -2.14 -4.48 1.80
CA ILE A 29 -0.85 -3.86 2.09
C ILE A 29 -0.39 -3.03 0.89
N ASN A 30 -0.46 -3.56 -0.33
CA ASN A 30 -0.11 -2.83 -1.54
C ASN A 30 -0.99 -1.59 -1.76
N VAL A 31 -2.31 -1.69 -1.52
CA VAL A 31 -3.18 -0.50 -1.55
C VAL A 31 -2.70 0.55 -0.54
N THR A 32 -2.31 0.12 0.67
CA THR A 32 -1.83 1.04 1.70
C THR A 32 -0.58 1.79 1.24
N TYR A 33 0.38 1.13 0.58
CA TYR A 33 1.54 1.82 -0.01
C TYR A 33 1.15 2.82 -1.10
N TRP A 34 0.18 2.49 -1.96
CA TRP A 34 -0.34 3.43 -2.95
C TRP A 34 -1.03 4.64 -2.32
N LEU A 35 -1.82 4.44 -1.26
CA LEU A 35 -2.42 5.54 -0.50
C LEU A 35 -1.35 6.46 0.10
N TRP A 36 -0.25 5.90 0.59
CA TRP A 36 0.91 6.66 1.08
C TRP A 36 1.52 7.53 -0.02
N ALA A 37 1.74 6.98 -1.23
CA ALA A 37 2.18 7.78 -2.36
C ALA A 37 1.21 8.93 -2.66
N PHE A 38 -0.09 8.66 -2.74
CA PHE A 38 -1.10 9.66 -3.06
C PHE A 38 -1.28 10.71 -1.95
N ALA A 39 -1.03 10.36 -0.69
CA ALA A 39 -1.10 11.29 0.44
C ALA A 39 0.06 12.29 0.44
N SER A 40 1.20 11.94 -0.19
CA SER A 40 2.46 12.68 -0.15
C SER A 40 2.81 13.32 -1.50
N PRO A 41 2.50 14.61 -1.70
CA PRO A 41 2.70 15.26 -3.00
C PRO A 41 4.17 15.23 -3.48
N ARG A 42 5.13 15.34 -2.55
CA ARG A 42 6.58 15.27 -2.89
C ARG A 42 7.04 13.87 -3.29
N VAL A 43 6.43 12.82 -2.71
CA VAL A 43 6.73 11.44 -3.08
C VAL A 43 6.18 11.17 -4.47
N TYR A 44 4.90 11.49 -4.69
CA TYR A 44 4.24 11.26 -5.97
C TYR A 44 4.86 12.06 -7.12
N SER A 45 5.24 13.33 -6.88
CA SER A 45 5.86 14.17 -7.92
C SER A 45 7.24 13.70 -8.37
N ARG A 46 7.89 12.83 -7.60
CA ARG A 46 9.18 12.20 -7.96
C ARG A 46 9.02 10.95 -8.80
N PHE A 47 7.80 10.49 -9.05
CA PHE A 47 7.58 9.30 -9.85
C PHE A 47 8.02 9.54 -11.29
N SER A 48 8.78 8.58 -11.81
CA SER A 48 9.26 8.59 -13.19
C SER A 48 8.13 8.31 -14.19
N ARG A 49 7.00 7.78 -13.71
CA ARG A 49 5.84 7.46 -14.54
C ARG A 49 4.52 7.62 -13.79
N VAL A 50 3.44 7.79 -14.56
CA VAL A 50 2.08 7.92 -14.05
C VAL A 50 1.45 6.52 -13.93
N PRO A 51 0.82 6.16 -12.78
CA PRO A 51 0.10 4.91 -12.65
C PRO A 51 -1.06 4.83 -13.64
N PRO A 52 -1.24 3.71 -14.36
CA PRO A 52 -2.43 3.53 -15.19
C PRO A 52 -3.69 3.63 -14.36
N ARG A 53 -4.66 4.45 -14.78
CA ARG A 53 -5.91 4.68 -14.05
C ARG A 53 -6.62 3.37 -13.69
N GLU A 54 -6.69 2.42 -14.62
CA GLU A 54 -7.32 1.12 -14.41
C GLU A 54 -6.67 0.32 -13.27
N HIS A 55 -5.37 0.47 -13.08
CA HIS A 55 -4.65 -0.15 -11.98
C HIS A 55 -5.09 0.40 -10.64
N VAL A 56 -5.12 1.73 -10.54
CA VAL A 56 -5.55 2.42 -9.31
C VAL A 56 -7.00 2.08 -8.98
N LEU A 57 -7.88 2.03 -9.99
CA LEU A 57 -9.27 1.63 -9.79
C LEU A 57 -9.41 0.20 -9.25
N ARG A 58 -8.64 -0.77 -9.79
CA ARG A 58 -8.63 -2.15 -9.26
C ARG A 58 -8.15 -2.21 -7.81
N LEU A 59 -7.11 -1.46 -7.46
CA LEU A 59 -6.61 -1.37 -6.08
C LEU A 59 -7.68 -0.81 -5.13
N LEU A 60 -8.39 0.23 -5.55
CA LEU A 60 -9.48 0.80 -4.76
C LEU A 60 -10.67 -0.15 -4.64
N ASP A 61 -10.99 -0.93 -5.67
CA ASP A 61 -12.03 -1.96 -5.62
C ASP A 61 -11.69 -3.06 -4.60
N ILE A 62 -10.43 -3.50 -4.53
CA ILE A 62 -9.94 -4.43 -3.51
C ILE A 62 -10.12 -3.83 -2.11
N TYR A 63 -9.69 -2.58 -1.92
CA TYR A 63 -9.80 -1.92 -0.62
C TYR A 63 -11.25 -1.69 -0.19
N ILE A 64 -12.15 -1.36 -1.12
CA ILE A 64 -13.59 -1.26 -0.84
C ILE A 64 -14.14 -2.61 -0.37
N ALA A 65 -13.77 -3.72 -1.02
CA ALA A 65 -14.17 -5.06 -0.60
C ALA A 65 -13.64 -5.40 0.80
N TYR A 66 -12.40 -5.02 1.11
CA TYR A 66 -11.80 -5.16 2.43
C TYR A 66 -12.52 -4.32 3.50
N ALA A 67 -12.78 -3.03 3.22
CA ALA A 67 -13.45 -2.12 4.13
C ALA A 67 -14.89 -2.56 4.43
N LYS A 68 -15.63 -3.09 3.43
CA LYS A 68 -16.97 -3.67 3.61
C LYS A 68 -17.01 -4.82 4.60
N LYS A 69 -15.97 -5.65 4.65
CA LYS A 69 -15.88 -6.78 5.59
C LYS A 69 -15.58 -6.33 7.03
N GLY A 70 -15.22 -5.06 7.25
CA GLY A 70 -14.76 -4.57 8.55
C GLY A 70 -13.41 -5.17 9.00
N ALA A 71 -12.68 -5.81 8.08
CA ALA A 71 -11.44 -6.51 8.37
C ALA A 71 -10.30 -5.54 8.76
N ARG A 72 -9.24 -6.11 9.36
CA ARG A 72 -8.02 -5.40 9.78
C ARG A 72 -6.81 -6.27 9.48
N VAL A 73 -5.86 -5.73 8.70
CA VAL A 73 -4.62 -6.44 8.36
C VAL A 73 -3.51 -6.25 9.41
N ALA A 74 -3.58 -5.19 10.21
CA ALA A 74 -2.57 -4.87 11.22
C ALA A 74 -3.21 -4.23 12.47
N ALA A 75 -2.48 -4.28 13.58
CA ALA A 75 -2.83 -3.52 14.78
C ALA A 75 -2.57 -2.02 14.53
N PRO A 76 -3.47 -1.13 14.96
CA PRO A 76 -3.31 0.30 14.74
C PRO A 76 -2.24 0.90 15.66
N GLN A 77 -1.62 1.99 15.21
CA GLN A 77 -0.59 2.74 15.95
C GLN A 77 -1.17 3.68 17.01
N PHE A 78 -2.49 3.87 17.03
CA PHE A 78 -3.21 4.70 18.00
C PHE A 78 -4.66 4.24 18.19
N GLN A 79 -5.33 4.78 19.21
CA GLN A 79 -6.75 4.58 19.50
C GLN A 79 -7.37 5.90 20.03
N PRO A 80 -8.67 6.15 19.80
CA PRO A 80 -9.59 5.34 18.99
C PRO A 80 -9.33 5.47 17.48
N VAL A 81 -9.73 4.45 16.70
CA VAL A 81 -9.71 4.48 15.22
C VAL A 81 -11.13 4.35 14.66
N HIS A 82 -11.51 5.26 13.76
CA HIS A 82 -12.84 5.36 13.15
C HIS A 82 -12.98 4.51 11.87
N TYR A 83 -12.91 3.19 12.01
CA TYR A 83 -12.92 2.24 10.88
C TYR A 83 -14.19 2.31 10.02
N GLU A 84 -15.32 2.77 10.59
CA GLU A 84 -16.61 2.92 9.91
C GLU A 84 -16.56 3.94 8.76
N ARG A 85 -15.59 4.87 8.78
CA ARG A 85 -15.46 5.92 7.76
C ARG A 85 -14.74 5.46 6.49
N ARG A 86 -13.98 4.35 6.57
CA ARG A 86 -13.14 3.86 5.47
C ARG A 86 -13.91 3.62 4.18
N LEU A 87 -15.09 2.99 4.28
CA LEU A 87 -15.86 2.58 3.11
C LEU A 87 -16.32 3.78 2.27
N ALA A 88 -16.91 4.80 2.92
CA ALA A 88 -17.41 5.98 2.23
C ALA A 88 -16.27 6.76 1.56
N LEU A 89 -15.14 6.89 2.26
CA LEU A 89 -13.94 7.55 1.73
C LEU A 89 -13.33 6.79 0.55
N ALA A 90 -13.24 5.47 0.62
CA ALA A 90 -12.71 4.65 -0.46
C ALA A 90 -13.56 4.72 -1.74
N ILE A 91 -14.90 4.69 -1.59
CA ILE A 91 -15.84 4.88 -2.69
C ILE A 91 -15.62 6.26 -3.32
N ARG A 92 -15.53 7.31 -2.50
CA ARG A 92 -15.28 8.67 -2.97
C ARG A 92 -13.95 8.80 -3.72
N LEU A 93 -12.88 8.21 -3.17
CA LEU A 93 -11.57 8.21 -3.82
C LEU A 93 -11.61 7.51 -5.18
N ARG A 94 -12.32 6.39 -5.27
CA ARG A 94 -12.52 5.65 -6.52
C ARG A 94 -13.24 6.49 -7.57
N GLU A 95 -14.32 7.18 -7.21
CA GLU A 95 -15.05 8.09 -8.11
C GLU A 95 -14.16 9.22 -8.65
N LEU A 96 -13.27 9.75 -7.80
CA LEU A 96 -12.30 10.76 -8.22
C LEU A 96 -11.31 10.19 -9.23
N PHE A 97 -10.75 9.01 -8.96
CA PHE A 97 -9.82 8.35 -9.89
C PHE A 97 -10.49 7.90 -11.20
N GLU A 98 -11.79 7.63 -11.21
CA GLU A 98 -12.53 7.30 -12.44
C GLU A 98 -12.49 8.44 -13.45
N ARG A 99 -12.53 9.69 -12.97
CA ARG A 99 -12.49 10.92 -13.78
C ARG A 99 -11.09 11.48 -13.96
N TRP A 100 -10.10 10.89 -13.30
CA TRP A 100 -8.72 11.35 -13.33
C TRP A 100 -8.08 11.12 -14.70
N THR A 101 -7.32 12.11 -15.16
CA THR A 101 -6.62 12.08 -16.46
C THR A 101 -5.10 12.23 -16.32
N GLY A 102 -4.57 12.36 -15.09
CA GLY A 102 -3.15 12.57 -14.82
C GLY A 102 -2.60 13.91 -15.36
N PRO A 103 -1.32 14.20 -15.09
CA PRO A 103 -0.44 13.51 -14.14
C PRO A 103 -0.71 13.92 -12.69
N ASP A 104 -1.33 15.09 -12.46
CA ASP A 104 -1.44 15.67 -11.12
C ASP A 104 -2.61 15.07 -10.33
N LEU A 105 -2.43 14.98 -9.01
CA LEU A 105 -3.49 14.60 -8.07
C LEU A 105 -4.21 15.86 -7.58
N ALA A 106 -5.54 15.82 -7.58
CA ALA A 106 -6.33 16.87 -6.98
C ALA A 106 -6.17 16.88 -5.45
N GLU A 107 -6.31 18.04 -4.83
CA GLU A 107 -6.22 18.20 -3.36
C GLU A 107 -7.18 17.27 -2.61
N GLU A 108 -8.39 17.07 -3.15
CA GLU A 108 -9.39 16.15 -2.57
C GLU A 108 -8.87 14.70 -2.56
N MET A 109 -8.17 14.25 -3.60
CA MET A 109 -7.59 12.89 -3.65
C MET A 109 -6.51 12.71 -2.58
N MET A 110 -5.64 13.70 -2.42
CA MET A 110 -4.59 13.68 -1.39
C MET A 110 -5.20 13.66 0.00
N THR A 111 -6.21 14.51 0.24
CA THR A 111 -6.91 14.62 1.52
C THR A 111 -7.60 13.32 1.90
N ILE A 112 -8.33 12.70 0.96
CA ILE A 112 -9.00 11.42 1.22
C ILE A 112 -7.98 10.30 1.46
N SER A 113 -6.87 10.29 0.72
CA SER A 113 -5.81 9.29 0.93
C SER A 113 -5.22 9.40 2.34
N ARG A 114 -4.97 10.61 2.83
CA ARG A 114 -4.52 10.87 4.22
C ARG A 114 -5.54 10.38 5.25
N ALA A 115 -6.82 10.66 5.04
CA ALA A 115 -7.89 10.24 5.93
C ALA A 115 -8.06 8.71 5.95
N LEU A 116 -7.89 8.03 4.81
CA LEU A 116 -7.91 6.56 4.75
C LEU A 116 -6.75 5.95 5.54
N ILE A 117 -5.53 6.49 5.42
CA ILE A 117 -4.37 6.05 6.20
C ILE A 117 -4.62 6.24 7.70
N GLU A 118 -5.15 7.40 8.10
CA GLU A 118 -5.54 7.66 9.49
C GLU A 118 -6.58 6.65 9.99
N HIS A 119 -7.57 6.31 9.16
CA HIS A 119 -8.61 5.33 9.51
C HIS A 119 -8.17 3.86 9.39
N GLU A 120 -6.97 3.57 8.88
CA GLU A 120 -6.24 2.32 9.13
C GLU A 120 -5.47 2.34 10.46
N GLY A 121 -5.51 3.47 11.19
CA GLY A 121 -4.78 3.65 12.44
C GLY A 121 -3.29 3.90 12.24
N ILE A 122 -2.90 4.43 11.08
CA ILE A 122 -1.51 4.74 10.76
C ILE A 122 -1.30 6.25 10.97
N LYS A 123 -0.26 6.62 11.71
CA LYS A 123 0.06 8.02 11.97
C LYS A 123 0.64 8.70 10.73
N ALA A 124 0.31 9.98 10.58
CA ALA A 124 1.00 10.83 9.62
C ALA A 124 2.51 10.89 9.92
N PRO A 125 3.35 11.13 8.90
CA PRO A 125 4.77 11.43 9.09
C PRO A 125 4.98 12.54 10.12
N ALA A 126 6.03 12.45 10.93
CA ALA A 126 6.34 13.48 11.93
C ALA A 126 6.60 14.87 11.31
N CYS A 127 7.11 14.91 10.08
CA CYS A 127 7.29 16.14 9.30
C CYS A 127 5.99 16.65 8.64
N GLY A 128 4.88 15.92 8.73
CA GLY A 128 3.65 16.18 7.99
C GLY A 128 3.70 15.66 6.54
N TRP A 129 2.53 15.47 5.95
CA TRP A 129 2.39 14.88 4.60
C TRP A 129 3.06 15.70 3.49
N ASP A 130 3.01 17.04 3.59
CA ASP A 130 3.50 17.94 2.54
C ASP A 130 5.03 18.09 2.55
N ALA A 131 5.67 17.83 3.69
CA ALA A 131 7.13 17.78 3.83
C ALA A 131 7.65 16.34 3.90
N HIS A 132 6.78 15.33 3.80
CA HIS A 132 7.19 13.95 3.72
C HIS A 132 7.90 13.72 2.39
N GLU A 133 9.13 13.27 2.49
CA GLU A 133 9.92 12.83 1.36
C GLU A 133 10.16 11.34 1.52
N ASP A 134 10.31 10.68 0.37
CA ASP A 134 10.68 9.29 0.29
C ASP A 134 11.97 9.06 1.08
N PRO A 135 11.94 8.30 2.19
CA PRO A 135 13.18 7.86 2.80
C PRO A 135 13.79 6.86 1.84
N GLU A 136 14.78 7.29 1.05
CA GLU A 136 15.63 6.41 0.23
C GLU A 136 16.43 5.49 1.16
N ALA A 137 15.74 4.56 1.83
CA ALA A 137 16.35 3.53 2.64
C ALA A 137 17.05 2.58 1.68
N ASP A 138 18.37 2.49 1.81
CA ASP A 138 19.21 1.61 1.01
C ASP A 138 19.22 1.90 -0.50
N GLY A 139 18.86 3.12 -0.91
CA GLY A 139 18.87 3.56 -2.32
C GLY A 139 17.70 3.05 -3.15
N ILE A 140 16.68 2.46 -2.52
CA ILE A 140 15.43 2.04 -3.17
C ILE A 140 14.46 3.22 -3.14
N LYS A 141 13.91 3.59 -4.31
CA LYS A 141 12.85 4.60 -4.40
C LYS A 141 11.52 3.99 -3.97
N PHE A 142 10.66 4.78 -3.35
CA PHE A 142 9.29 4.43 -3.01
C PHE A 142 8.52 3.90 -4.23
N GLU A 143 8.73 4.53 -5.39
CA GLU A 143 8.12 4.12 -6.67
C GLU A 143 8.41 2.65 -7.01
N ASP A 144 9.62 2.17 -6.70
CA ASP A 144 10.08 0.80 -6.98
C ASP A 144 9.51 -0.21 -5.97
N SER A 145 9.07 0.27 -4.80
CA SER A 145 8.42 -0.55 -3.77
C SER A 145 6.93 -0.77 -4.03
N LEU A 146 6.34 -0.05 -5.00
CA LEU A 146 4.93 -0.18 -5.34
C LEU A 146 4.66 -1.39 -6.23
N LEU A 147 3.51 -2.03 -6.03
CA LEU A 147 2.99 -3.02 -6.96
C LEU A 147 2.38 -2.31 -8.18
N TRP A 148 3.03 -2.42 -9.34
CA TRP A 148 2.55 -1.92 -10.62
C TRP A 148 1.78 -3.00 -11.40
N PRO A 149 1.06 -2.67 -12.50
CA PRO A 149 0.27 -3.64 -13.26
C PRO A 149 1.06 -4.84 -13.77
N GLU A 150 2.30 -4.62 -14.17
CA GLU A 150 3.25 -5.64 -14.60
C GLU A 150 3.88 -6.44 -13.45
N GLY A 151 3.47 -6.17 -12.20
CA GLY A 151 4.11 -6.65 -10.98
C GLY A 151 5.01 -5.58 -10.36
N VAL A 152 5.74 -5.96 -9.29
CA VAL A 152 6.73 -5.06 -8.68
C VAL A 152 7.84 -4.78 -9.71
N PRO A 153 8.17 -3.51 -10.02
CA PRO A 153 9.23 -3.17 -10.95
C PRO A 153 10.58 -3.63 -10.40
N ALA A 154 11.02 -4.80 -10.86
CA ALA A 154 12.40 -5.13 -11.14
C ALA A 154 13.51 -4.98 -10.06
N ILE A 155 13.24 -4.85 -8.75
CA ILE A 155 14.24 -5.33 -7.75
C ILE A 155 14.31 -6.88 -7.77
N LEU A 156 13.25 -7.53 -8.25
CA LEU A 156 13.21 -8.97 -8.55
C LEU A 156 13.91 -9.35 -9.87
N LYS A 157 14.46 -8.41 -10.64
CA LYS A 157 15.41 -8.71 -11.74
C LYS A 157 16.84 -8.89 -11.23
N GLY A 158 17.01 -9.62 -10.12
CA GLY A 158 18.29 -10.20 -9.71
C GLY A 158 19.12 -9.48 -8.64
N GLN A 159 18.53 -8.61 -7.79
CA GLN A 159 19.26 -7.98 -6.66
C GLN A 159 18.78 -8.40 -5.27
N TRP A 160 18.06 -9.53 -5.17
CA TRP A 160 17.63 -10.10 -3.89
C TRP A 160 18.17 -11.53 -3.72
N PRO A 161 18.72 -11.89 -2.53
CA PRO A 161 18.91 -11.06 -1.34
C PRO A 161 20.10 -10.09 -1.50
N PRO A 162 20.21 -9.04 -0.67
CA PRO A 162 21.38 -8.17 -0.66
C PRO A 162 22.64 -9.04 -0.53
N LYS A 163 23.67 -8.73 -1.33
CA LYS A 163 24.99 -9.32 -1.12
C LYS A 163 25.34 -9.10 0.35
N GLN A 164 25.38 -10.17 1.14
CA GLN A 164 25.95 -10.09 2.48
C GLN A 164 27.36 -9.55 2.29
N SER A 165 27.60 -8.32 2.74
CA SER A 165 28.94 -7.78 2.81
C SER A 165 29.70 -8.65 3.80
N SER A 166 30.51 -9.56 3.27
CA SER A 166 31.45 -10.35 4.06
C SER A 166 32.40 -9.36 4.74
N ARG A 167 32.34 -9.27 6.07
CA ARG A 167 33.43 -8.80 6.92
C ARG A 167 33.90 -9.97 7.75
#